data_AF-A0A345BJS3-F1
#
_entry.id   AF-A0A345BJS3-F1
#
_cell.length_a   1.000
_cell.length_b   1.000
_cell.length_c   1.000
_cell.angle_alpha   90.00
_cell.angle_beta   90.00
_cell.angle_gamma   90.00
#
_symmetry.space_group_name_H-M   'P 1'
#
loop_
_entity.id
_entity.type
_entity.pdbx_description
1 polymer ?
#
loop_
_entity_poly.entity_id
_entity_poly.type
_entity_poly.pdbx_seq_one_letter_code
_entity_poly.pdbx_strand_id
1 'polypeptide(L)'
;PKAKPLLKQEKVATTAQKNQKEVIHYTAIGDSLTEGIGDLTNSGGFVPIVADDLKEHYNLNGVQTDNFGKNGDRSDQILKRIKEKPEIQKGLASADVITLTVGGNDLMKVISSNIFDLKVSSFNRPQK
;
A
#
# COMPACT_ATOMS: atom_id res chain seq x y z
N PRO A 1 8.58 -3.61 21.12
CA PRO A 1 7.59 -2.58 21.53
C PRO A 1 6.95 -1.99 20.27
N LYS A 2 5.61 -1.83 20.21
CA LYS A 2 4.95 -1.18 19.04
C LYS A 2 5.51 0.25 18.88
N ALA A 3 5.86 0.63 17.64
CA ALA A 3 6.39 1.96 17.35
C ALA A 3 5.29 3.02 17.59
N LYS A 4 5.68 4.21 18.04
CA LYS A 4 4.73 5.31 18.23
C LYS A 4 4.36 5.91 16.87
N PRO A 5 3.07 6.25 16.63
CA PRO A 5 2.65 6.89 15.38
C PRO A 5 3.41 8.20 15.12
N LEU A 6 3.89 8.39 13.89
CA LEU A 6 4.56 9.64 13.47
C LEU A 6 3.56 10.76 13.14
N LEU A 7 2.32 10.41 12.80
CA LEU A 7 1.24 11.35 12.58
C LEU A 7 0.63 11.74 13.92
N LYS A 8 0.66 13.05 14.24
CA LYS A 8 -0.05 13.58 15.41
C LYS A 8 -1.54 13.34 15.20
N GLN A 9 -2.17 12.60 16.12
CA GLN A 9 -3.60 12.59 16.23
C GLN A 9 -4.06 13.95 16.73
N GLU A 10 -4.70 14.73 15.85
CA GLU A 10 -5.51 15.84 16.34
C GLU A 10 -6.62 15.26 17.21
N LYS A 11 -6.74 15.75 18.45
CA LYS A 11 -7.88 15.42 19.31
C LYS A 11 -9.12 15.99 18.63
N VAL A 12 -9.82 15.17 17.86
CA VAL A 12 -11.14 15.52 17.32
C VAL A 12 -12.07 15.66 18.52
N ALA A 13 -12.47 16.90 18.79
CA ALA A 13 -13.38 17.24 19.87
C ALA A 13 -14.72 16.52 19.70
N THR A 14 -15.19 15.99 20.81
CA THR A 14 -16.40 15.19 20.99
C THR A 14 -17.66 15.99 20.70
N THR A 15 -18.14 16.00 19.45
CA THR A 15 -19.56 16.22 19.09
C THR A 15 -19.78 15.89 17.61
N ALA A 16 -19.97 14.61 17.28
CA ALA A 16 -20.65 14.19 16.05
C ALA A 16 -21.23 12.79 16.25
N GLN A 17 -22.56 12.70 16.22
CA GLN A 17 -23.32 11.47 16.34
C GLN A 17 -23.11 10.56 15.12
N LYS A 18 -22.88 9.26 15.38
CA LYS A 18 -23.55 8.12 14.74
C LYS A 18 -23.44 8.01 13.20
N ASN A 19 -22.23 8.01 12.67
CA ASN A 19 -21.93 7.53 11.31
C ASN A 19 -20.53 6.89 11.22
N GLN A 20 -20.17 6.08 12.23
CA GLN A 20 -18.96 5.28 12.15
C GLN A 20 -19.28 3.97 11.44
N LYS A 21 -18.62 3.71 10.32
CA LYS A 21 -18.70 2.41 9.63
C LYS A 21 -18.22 1.32 10.58
N GLU A 22 -19.05 0.30 10.77
CA GLU A 22 -18.68 -0.87 11.57
C GLU A 22 -17.71 -1.80 10.83
N VAL A 23 -17.79 -1.82 9.49
CA VAL A 23 -16.89 -2.55 8.62
C VAL A 23 -16.35 -1.60 7.56
N ILE A 24 -15.04 -1.60 7.37
CA ILE A 24 -14.37 -0.80 6.34
C ILE A 24 -13.71 -1.71 5.30
N HIS A 25 -13.56 -1.19 4.09
CA HIS A 25 -12.84 -1.86 3.01
C HIS A 25 -11.43 -1.26 2.88
N TYR A 26 -10.42 -2.09 3.01
CA TYR A 26 -9.01 -1.73 2.87
C TYR A 26 -8.43 -2.38 1.63
N THR A 27 -8.09 -1.57 0.62
CA THR A 27 -7.47 -2.03 -0.61
C THR A 27 -5.99 -1.66 -0.64
N ALA A 28 -5.11 -2.65 -0.71
CA ALA A 28 -3.68 -2.47 -0.90
C ALA A 28 -3.32 -2.75 -2.36
N ILE A 29 -2.54 -1.87 -2.98
CA ILE A 29 -2.03 -2.04 -4.33
C ILE A 29 -0.53 -1.72 -4.38
N GLY A 30 0.24 -2.52 -5.10
CA GLY A 30 1.65 -2.21 -5.24
C GLY A 30 2.48 -3.37 -5.78
N ASP A 31 3.71 -3.40 -5.30
CA ASP A 31 4.76 -4.33 -5.68
C ASP A 31 4.88 -5.50 -4.68
N SER A 32 6.10 -6.03 -4.54
CA SER A 32 6.46 -7.16 -3.69
C SER A 32 6.09 -6.98 -2.22
N LEU A 33 6.21 -5.76 -1.68
CA LEU A 33 5.87 -5.49 -0.29
C LEU A 33 4.38 -5.66 -0.04
N THR A 34 3.56 -5.20 -1.00
CA THR A 34 2.11 -5.37 -0.95
C THR A 34 1.71 -6.83 -1.15
N GLU A 35 2.39 -7.57 -2.04
CA GLU A 35 2.15 -9.02 -2.20
C GLU A 35 2.51 -9.82 -0.93
N GLY A 36 3.42 -9.29 -0.12
CA GLY A 36 3.89 -9.92 1.12
C GLY A 36 5.18 -10.73 0.96
N ILE A 37 5.97 -10.44 -0.08
CA ILE A 37 7.28 -11.07 -0.27
C ILE A 37 8.22 -10.68 0.88
N GLY A 38 8.92 -11.67 1.43
CA GLY A 38 9.79 -11.50 2.60
C GLY A 38 9.09 -11.76 3.94
N ASP A 39 7.78 -12.03 3.92
CA ASP A 39 7.04 -12.48 5.09
C ASP A 39 7.33 -13.97 5.38
N LEU A 40 8.15 -14.23 6.40
CA LEU A 40 8.50 -15.58 6.83
C LEU A 40 7.36 -16.28 7.60
N THR A 41 6.33 -15.55 8.02
CA THR A 41 5.18 -16.12 8.74
C THR A 41 4.04 -16.51 7.80
N ASN A 42 4.19 -16.30 6.48
CA ASN A 42 3.17 -16.54 5.45
C ASN A 42 1.81 -15.90 5.82
N SER A 43 1.85 -14.78 6.54
CA SER A 43 0.66 -14.09 7.02
C SER A 43 0.08 -13.16 5.95
N GLY A 44 0.86 -12.82 4.91
CA GLY A 44 0.45 -11.96 3.80
C GLY A 44 1.12 -10.59 3.83
N GLY A 45 2.25 -10.45 4.53
CA GLY A 45 3.01 -9.20 4.61
C GLY A 45 2.38 -8.16 5.52
N PHE A 46 2.53 -6.88 5.18
CA PHE A 46 2.08 -5.78 6.03
C PHE A 46 0.57 -5.53 5.97
N VAL A 47 -0.10 -5.96 4.89
CA VAL A 47 -1.54 -5.74 4.68
C VAL A 47 -2.40 -6.25 5.85
N PRO A 48 -2.28 -7.51 6.30
CA PRO A 48 -3.04 -7.99 7.46
C PRO A 48 -2.66 -7.26 8.77
N ILE A 49 -1.38 -6.89 8.95
CA ILE A 49 -0.93 -6.15 10.13
C ILE A 49 -1.63 -4.80 10.22
N VAL A 50 -1.72 -4.08 9.09
CA VAL A 50 -2.45 -2.81 9.02
C VAL A 50 -3.95 -3.02 9.21
N ALA A 51 -4.53 -4.08 8.66
CA ALA A 51 -5.95 -4.40 8.85
C ALA A 51 -6.28 -4.65 10.33
N ASP A 52 -5.43 -5.39 11.04
CA ASP A 52 -5.59 -5.66 12.47
C ASP A 52 -5.42 -4.40 13.31
N ASP A 53 -4.39 -3.58 13.02
CA ASP A 53 -4.19 -2.31 13.70
C ASP A 53 -5.36 -1.33 13.44
N LEU A 54 -5.92 -1.27 12.22
CA LEU A 54 -7.11 -0.48 11.91
C LEU A 54 -8.33 -0.96 12.71
N LYS A 55 -8.53 -2.28 12.78
CA LYS A 55 -9.63 -2.88 13.53
C LYS A 55 -9.54 -2.55 15.02
N GLU A 56 -8.37 -2.74 15.62
CA GLU A 56 -8.10 -2.47 17.04
C GLU A 56 -8.24 -0.97 17.34
N HIS A 57 -7.62 -0.12 16.52
CA HIS A 57 -7.54 1.31 16.79
C HIS A 57 -8.88 2.05 16.68
N TYR A 58 -9.71 1.65 15.71
CA TYR A 58 -11.03 2.25 15.47
C TYR A 58 -12.19 1.43 16.03
N ASN A 59 -11.89 0.35 16.77
CA ASN A 59 -12.86 -0.53 17.40
C ASN A 59 -13.94 -1.06 16.42
N LEU A 60 -13.49 -1.47 15.24
CA LEU A 60 -14.33 -1.90 14.12
C LEU A 60 -14.78 -3.36 14.29
N ASN A 61 -15.97 -3.67 13.80
CA ASN A 61 -16.47 -5.05 13.75
C ASN A 61 -15.70 -5.89 12.71
N GLY A 62 -15.16 -5.27 11.66
CA GLY A 62 -14.31 -5.95 10.69
C GLY A 62 -13.59 -5.01 9.71
N VAL A 63 -12.56 -5.56 9.07
CA VAL A 63 -11.85 -4.92 7.95
C VAL A 63 -11.82 -5.93 6.81
N GLN A 64 -12.45 -5.62 5.70
CA GLN A 64 -12.34 -6.42 4.47
C GLN A 64 -11.11 -5.97 3.71
N THR A 65 -10.30 -6.91 3.22
CA THR A 65 -9.05 -6.59 2.54
C THR A 65 -9.04 -7.06 1.09
N ASP A 66 -8.62 -6.17 0.19
CA ASP A 66 -8.23 -6.51 -1.17
C ASP A 66 -6.73 -6.30 -1.31
N ASN A 67 -5.99 -7.34 -1.72
CA ASN A 67 -4.55 -7.25 -1.96
C ASN A 67 -4.26 -7.39 -3.46
N PHE A 68 -3.85 -6.29 -4.08
CA PHE A 68 -3.43 -6.19 -5.47
C PHE A 68 -1.91 -5.97 -5.60
N GLY A 69 -1.13 -6.56 -4.70
CA GLY A 69 0.31 -6.65 -4.79
C GLY A 69 0.75 -7.54 -5.94
N LYS A 70 1.81 -7.13 -6.65
CA LYS A 70 2.44 -7.94 -7.67
C LYS A 70 3.96 -7.72 -7.69
N ASN A 71 4.69 -8.76 -7.36
CA ASN A 71 6.13 -8.78 -7.20
C ASN A 71 6.83 -8.35 -8.49
N GLY A 72 7.82 -7.47 -8.35
CA GLY A 72 8.61 -6.95 -9.47
C GLY A 72 7.95 -5.84 -10.28
N ASP A 73 6.71 -5.45 -9.98
CA ASP A 73 6.06 -4.34 -10.69
C ASP A 73 6.72 -3.00 -10.39
N ARG A 74 6.95 -2.22 -11.44
CA ARG A 74 7.33 -0.81 -11.38
C ARG A 74 6.13 0.13 -11.36
N SER A 75 6.38 1.42 -11.14
CA SER A 75 5.34 2.46 -11.13
C SER A 75 4.48 2.51 -12.39
N ASP A 76 5.08 2.36 -13.58
CA ASP A 76 4.37 2.35 -14.87
C ASP A 76 3.47 1.12 -15.03
N GLN A 77 3.93 -0.04 -14.56
CA GLN A 77 3.17 -1.29 -14.58
C GLN A 77 2.01 -1.28 -13.59
N ILE A 78 2.21 -0.72 -12.39
CA ILE A 78 1.13 -0.53 -11.41
C ILE A 78 0.06 0.41 -11.99
N LEU A 79 0.47 1.55 -12.57
CA LEU A 79 -0.46 2.48 -13.21
C LEU A 79 -1.24 1.81 -14.34
N LYS A 80 -0.58 0.99 -15.17
CA LYS A 80 -1.22 0.23 -16.23
C LYS A 80 -2.29 -0.72 -15.67
N ARG A 81 -1.97 -1.46 -14.61
CA ARG A 81 -2.92 -2.35 -13.93
C ARG A 81 -4.14 -1.59 -13.40
N ILE A 82 -3.95 -0.44 -12.76
CA ILE A 82 -5.06 0.40 -12.28
C ILE A 82 -5.99 0.80 -13.43
N LYS A 83 -5.43 1.12 -14.60
CA LYS A 83 -6.21 1.57 -15.77
C LYS A 83 -6.90 0.45 -16.53
N GLU A 84 -6.32 -0.75 -16.53
CA GLU A 84 -6.75 -1.82 -17.43
C GLU A 84 -7.50 -2.97 -16.73
N LYS A 85 -7.37 -3.13 -15.41
CA LYS A 85 -7.94 -4.27 -14.67
C LYS A 85 -9.24 -3.87 -13.95
N PRO A 86 -10.41 -4.36 -14.39
CA PRO A 86 -11.69 -4.04 -13.76
C PRO A 86 -11.77 -4.47 -12.29
N GLU A 87 -11.12 -5.58 -11.92
CA GLU A 87 -11.08 -6.07 -10.55
C GLU A 87 -10.38 -5.09 -9.60
N ILE A 88 -9.27 -4.48 -10.06
CA ILE A 88 -8.52 -3.47 -9.30
C ILE A 88 -9.36 -2.19 -9.20
N GLN A 89 -9.96 -1.75 -10.30
CA GLN A 89 -10.80 -0.56 -10.32
C GLN A 89 -11.98 -0.68 -9.37
N LYS A 90 -12.63 -1.86 -9.34
CA LYS A 90 -13.73 -2.14 -8.44
C LYS A 90 -13.30 -2.10 -6.97
N GLY A 91 -12.19 -2.76 -6.63
CA GLY A 91 -11.64 -2.73 -5.28
C GLY A 91 -11.35 -1.30 -4.83
N LEU A 92 -10.57 -0.55 -5.63
CA LEU A 92 -10.23 0.85 -5.36
C LEU A 92 -11.45 1.76 -5.24
N ALA A 93 -12.48 1.58 -6.08
CA ALA A 93 -13.71 2.38 -6.03
C ALA A 93 -14.54 2.11 -4.77
N SER A 94 -14.43 0.91 -4.19
CA SER A 94 -15.16 0.53 -2.97
C SER A 94 -14.38 0.77 -1.67
N ALA A 95 -13.11 1.15 -1.77
CA ALA A 95 -12.20 1.25 -0.64
C ALA A 95 -12.49 2.47 0.25
N ASP A 96 -12.42 2.26 1.56
CA ASP A 96 -12.36 3.31 2.58
C ASP A 96 -10.91 3.72 2.86
N VAL A 97 -9.98 2.77 2.75
CA VAL A 97 -8.54 2.96 2.93
C VAL A 97 -7.81 2.37 1.74
N ILE A 98 -6.87 3.12 1.19
CA ILE A 98 -5.98 2.65 0.12
C ILE A 98 -4.53 2.79 0.58
N THR A 99 -3.73 1.74 0.43
CA THR A 99 -2.27 1.82 0.50
C THR A 99 -1.65 1.56 -0.87
N LEU A 100 -0.61 2.32 -1.19
CA LEU A 100 0.15 2.20 -2.43
C LEU A 100 1.64 2.03 -2.13
N THR A 101 2.22 0.88 -2.50
CA THR A 101 3.69 0.69 -2.47
C THR A 101 4.25 0.70 -3.89
N VAL A 102 5.31 1.47 -4.11
CA VAL A 102 5.92 1.66 -5.43
C VAL A 102 7.33 2.21 -5.28
N GLY A 103 8.18 2.01 -6.30
CA GLY A 103 9.45 2.71 -6.48
C GLY A 103 10.69 1.85 -6.25
N GLY A 104 10.59 0.75 -5.50
CA GLY A 104 11.71 -0.16 -5.30
C GLY A 104 12.21 -0.77 -6.62
N ASN A 105 11.28 -1.22 -7.48
CA ASN A 105 11.62 -1.79 -8.79
C ASN A 105 12.06 -0.72 -9.81
N ASP A 106 11.53 0.49 -9.72
CA ASP A 106 11.98 1.64 -10.52
C ASP A 106 13.43 2.00 -10.20
N LEU A 107 13.78 2.03 -8.91
CA LEU A 107 15.14 2.25 -8.42
C LEU A 107 16.08 1.17 -8.95
N MET A 108 15.72 -0.11 -8.79
CA MET A 108 16.53 -1.23 -9.26
C MET A 108 16.72 -1.22 -10.77
N LYS A 109 15.72 -0.76 -11.54
CA LYS A 109 15.84 -0.58 -12.99
C LYS A 109 16.89 0.46 -13.36
N VAL A 110 16.95 1.59 -12.65
CA VAL A 110 17.98 2.61 -12.88
C VAL A 110 19.37 2.06 -12.55
N ILE A 111 19.52 1.40 -11.40
CA ILE A 111 20.82 0.85 -10.95
C ILE A 111 21.33 -0.20 -11.96
N SER A 112 20.49 -1.18 -12.31
CA SER A 112 20.87 -2.26 -13.23
C SER A 112 21.17 -1.78 -14.66
N SER A 113 20.54 -0.69 -15.10
CA SER A 113 20.79 -0.13 -16.44
C SER A 113 22.05 0.76 -16.50
N ASN A 114 22.59 1.17 -15.34
CA ASN A 114 23.72 2.10 -15.25
C ASN A 114 24.88 1.54 -14.38
N ILE A 115 25.04 0.21 -14.30
CA ILE A 115 26.00 -0.45 -13.40
C ILE A 115 27.43 0.12 -13.51
N PHE A 116 27.86 0.48 -14.71
CA PHE A 116 29.23 0.98 -14.96
C PHE A 116 29.37 2.52 -14.94
N ASP A 117 28.27 3.28 -14.87
CA ASP A 117 28.28 4.75 -14.82
C ASP A 117 27.11 5.30 -13.97
N LEU A 118 26.97 4.79 -12.75
CA LEU A 118 25.88 5.18 -11.87
C LEU A 118 26.17 6.56 -11.27
N LYS A 119 25.35 7.54 -11.62
CA LYS A 119 25.40 8.92 -11.09
C LYS A 119 24.07 9.28 -10.46
N VAL A 120 24.06 10.24 -9.54
CA VAL A 120 22.81 10.78 -8.97
C VAL A 120 21.87 11.27 -10.08
N SER A 121 22.43 11.86 -11.13
CA SER A 121 21.67 12.29 -12.31
C SER A 121 20.95 11.18 -13.06
N SER A 122 21.38 9.91 -12.92
CA SER A 122 20.73 8.75 -13.55
C SER A 122 19.30 8.52 -13.01
N PHE A 123 18.98 9.08 -11.84
CA PHE A 123 17.66 9.00 -11.20
C PHE A 123 16.74 10.20 -11.50
N ASN A 124 17.20 11.20 -12.26
CA ASN A 124 16.42 12.40 -12.56
C ASN A 124 15.19 12.12 -13.46
N ARG A 125 15.14 10.97 -14.14
CA ARG A 125 14.01 10.57 -14.98
C ARG A 125 13.71 9.07 -14.83
N PRO A 126 12.44 8.67 -14.95
CA PRO A 126 12.06 7.27 -15.01
C PRO A 126 12.75 6.57 -16.19
N GLN A 127 13.29 5.38 -15.95
CA GLN A 127 13.81 4.50 -17.01
C GLN A 127 12.66 3.64 -17.52
N LYS A 128 12.42 3.65 -18.84
CA LYS A 128 11.36 2.84 -19.47
C LYS A 128 11.75 1.35 -19.51
#